data_AF-A5G5C6-F1
#
_entry.id   AF-A5G5C6-F1
#
_cell.length_a   1.000
_cell.length_b   1.000
_cell.length_c   1.000
_cell.angle_alpha   90.00
_cell.angle_beta   90.00
_cell.angle_gamma   90.00
#
_symmetry.space_group_name_H-M   'P 1'
#
loop_
_entity.id
_entity.type
_entity.pdbx_description
1 polymer ?
#
loop_
_entity_poly.entity_id
_entity_poly.type
_entity_poly.pdbx_seq_one_letter_code
_entity_poly.pdbx_strand_id
1 'polypeptide(L)'
;MKKLLPALILTVLLFNVAAQAATYEWLDEKGVLHFTDDPDRIPAKYLKRVKERDSVKGEVSKPALPPVTESAAPAASDDTDNGSRLFGGYGEDWWRSGFATLRAEIKSLEDGLTVKRENLNVARRKRVIYQRGSDRVSFNDLNDEIKRDEAKIIELQEKLNALDVEAARVGVPLGWRQ
;
A
#
# COMPACT_ATOMS: atom_id res chain seq x y z
N MET A 1 -38.55 -4.14 38.46
CA MET A 1 -37.72 -3.43 37.45
C MET A 1 -36.34 -4.07 37.21
N LYS A 2 -35.67 -4.67 38.22
CA LYS A 2 -34.32 -5.29 38.06
C LYS A 2 -34.23 -6.54 37.15
N LYS A 3 -35.37 -7.20 36.84
CA LYS A 3 -35.42 -8.38 35.95
C LYS A 3 -35.55 -8.03 34.45
N LEU A 4 -35.79 -6.76 34.11
CA LEU A 4 -35.87 -6.30 32.71
C LEU A 4 -34.49 -5.97 32.13
N LEU A 5 -33.51 -5.68 32.98
CA LEU A 5 -32.12 -5.38 32.59
C LEU A 5 -31.41 -6.57 31.90
N PRO A 6 -31.45 -7.82 32.41
CA PRO A 6 -30.82 -8.94 31.72
C PRO A 6 -31.53 -9.30 30.41
N ALA A 7 -32.86 -9.10 30.34
CA ALA A 7 -33.62 -9.32 29.12
C ALA A 7 -33.23 -8.30 28.03
N LEU A 8 -33.09 -7.01 28.39
CA LEU A 8 -32.65 -5.96 27.48
C LEU A 8 -31.21 -6.18 26.99
N ILE A 9 -30.30 -6.60 27.86
CA ILE A 9 -28.91 -6.92 27.49
C ILE A 9 -28.87 -8.12 26.54
N LEU A 10 -29.69 -9.15 26.79
CA LEU A 10 -29.79 -10.32 25.90
C LEU A 10 -30.36 -9.93 24.53
N THR A 11 -31.29 -8.98 24.46
CA THR A 11 -31.82 -8.47 23.18
C THR A 11 -30.77 -7.69 22.39
N VAL A 12 -29.94 -6.86 23.03
CA VAL A 12 -28.88 -6.09 22.34
C VAL A 12 -27.78 -7.01 21.78
N LEU A 13 -27.46 -8.11 22.47
CA LEU A 13 -26.48 -9.11 22.00
C LEU A 13 -26.95 -9.89 20.75
N LEU A 14 -28.25 -9.93 20.47
CA LEU A 14 -28.79 -10.62 19.29
C LEU A 14 -28.72 -9.78 18.01
N PHE A 15 -28.47 -8.46 18.09
CA PHE A 15 -28.28 -7.59 16.94
C PHE A 15 -26.79 -7.49 16.57
N ASN A 16 -26.18 -8.60 16.17
CA ASN A 16 -24.91 -8.55 15.44
C ASN A 16 -25.21 -8.17 13.99
N VAL A 17 -25.19 -6.86 13.69
CA VAL A 17 -25.18 -6.39 12.31
C VAL A 17 -23.81 -6.75 11.74
N ALA A 18 -23.76 -7.79 10.91
CA ALA A 18 -22.59 -8.09 10.11
C ALA A 18 -22.34 -6.91 9.16
N ALA A 19 -21.37 -6.06 9.49
CA ALA A 19 -20.88 -5.03 8.60
C ALA A 19 -20.16 -5.74 7.45
N GLN A 20 -20.84 -5.89 6.31
CA GLN A 20 -20.20 -6.35 5.09
C GLN A 20 -19.49 -5.13 4.48
N ALA A 21 -18.16 -5.11 4.61
CA ALA A 21 -17.31 -4.16 3.92
C ALA A 21 -16.83 -4.85 2.63
N ALA A 22 -17.40 -4.47 1.51
CA ALA A 22 -16.91 -4.87 0.20
C ALA A 22 -15.78 -3.91 -0.20
N THR A 23 -14.57 -4.44 -0.38
CA THR A 23 -13.47 -3.64 -0.92
C THR A 23 -13.42 -3.86 -2.43
N TYR A 24 -13.52 -2.76 -3.16
CA TYR A 24 -13.48 -2.75 -4.62
C TYR A 24 -12.07 -2.46 -5.09
N GLU A 25 -11.55 -3.31 -5.99
CA GLU A 25 -10.29 -3.07 -6.66
C GLU A 25 -10.51 -2.80 -8.15
N TRP A 26 -9.80 -1.80 -8.70
CA TRP A 26 -9.77 -1.58 -10.14
C TRP A 26 -8.38 -1.15 -10.59
N LEU A 27 -8.04 -1.51 -11.82
CA LEU A 27 -6.81 -1.12 -12.48
C LEU A 27 -7.10 0.06 -13.40
N ASP A 28 -6.37 1.16 -13.24
CA ASP A 28 -6.54 2.31 -14.12
C ASP A 28 -5.83 2.13 -15.49
N GLU A 29 -6.00 3.08 -16.39
CA GLU A 29 -5.35 3.09 -17.72
C GLU A 29 -3.82 3.11 -17.66
N LYS A 30 -3.24 3.46 -16.50
CA LYS A 30 -1.80 3.50 -16.25
C LYS A 30 -1.29 2.22 -15.58
N GLY A 31 -2.18 1.28 -15.27
CA GLY A 31 -1.84 0.02 -14.63
C GLY A 31 -1.74 0.09 -13.10
N VAL A 32 -2.14 1.21 -12.48
CA VAL A 32 -2.14 1.38 -11.03
C VAL A 32 -3.38 0.71 -10.44
N LEU A 33 -3.16 -0.14 -9.43
CA LEU A 33 -4.22 -0.82 -8.69
C LEU A 33 -4.74 0.09 -7.57
N HIS A 34 -6.02 0.45 -7.65
CA HIS A 34 -6.71 1.29 -6.66
C HIS A 34 -7.68 0.44 -5.83
N PHE A 35 -7.88 0.84 -4.57
CA PHE A 35 -8.80 0.21 -3.64
C PHE A 35 -9.75 1.26 -3.05
N THR A 36 -11.04 0.92 -2.93
CA THR A 36 -12.04 1.77 -2.25
C THR A 36 -13.08 0.89 -1.58
N ASP A 37 -13.60 1.34 -0.45
CA ASP A 37 -14.76 0.72 0.21
C ASP A 37 -16.09 1.42 -0.20
N ASP A 38 -15.98 2.57 -0.89
CA ASP A 38 -17.12 3.31 -1.45
C ASP A 38 -17.19 3.14 -2.98
N PRO A 39 -18.25 2.52 -3.55
CA PRO A 39 -18.38 2.29 -4.99
C PRO A 39 -18.59 3.59 -5.78
N ASP A 40 -19.15 4.63 -5.16
CA ASP A 40 -19.38 5.95 -5.78
C ASP A 40 -18.08 6.71 -6.07
N ARG A 41 -16.96 6.30 -5.46
CA ARG A 41 -15.64 6.87 -5.72
C ARG A 41 -14.96 6.27 -6.95
N ILE A 42 -15.52 5.21 -7.53
CA ILE A 42 -14.99 4.56 -8.73
C ILE A 42 -15.41 5.36 -9.96
N PRO A 43 -14.47 5.87 -10.77
CA PRO A 43 -14.81 6.57 -12.00
C PRO A 43 -15.65 5.67 -12.93
N ALA A 44 -16.71 6.23 -13.54
CA ALA A 44 -17.67 5.48 -14.35
C ALA A 44 -17.03 4.62 -15.47
N LYS A 45 -15.87 5.05 -15.97
CA LYS A 45 -15.08 4.33 -16.96
C LYS A 45 -14.49 3.00 -16.47
N TYR A 46 -14.34 2.81 -15.16
CA TYR A 46 -13.76 1.61 -14.56
C TYR A 46 -14.78 0.68 -13.92
N LEU A 47 -16.04 1.09 -13.77
CA LEU A 47 -17.12 0.28 -13.17
C LEU A 47 -17.27 -1.10 -13.83
N LYS A 48 -17.01 -1.22 -15.13
CA LYS A 48 -17.07 -2.50 -15.89
C LYS A 48 -15.86 -3.43 -15.65
N ARG A 49 -14.82 -2.94 -14.97
CA ARG A 49 -13.55 -3.65 -14.70
C ARG A 49 -13.27 -3.83 -13.21
N VAL A 50 -14.21 -3.43 -12.34
CA VAL A 50 -14.11 -3.59 -10.90
C VAL A 50 -14.24 -5.07 -10.54
N LYS A 51 -13.35 -5.55 -9.67
CA LYS A 51 -13.53 -6.82 -8.97
C LYS A 51 -13.90 -6.52 -7.52
N GLU A 52 -15.01 -7.08 -7.08
CA GLU A 52 -15.39 -7.08 -5.67
C GLU A 52 -14.61 -8.17 -4.97
N ARG A 53 -13.88 -7.81 -3.90
CA ARG A 53 -13.07 -8.77 -3.16
C ARG A 53 -13.76 -9.07 -1.84
N ASP A 54 -14.26 -10.29 -1.71
CA ASP A 54 -14.81 -10.78 -0.44
C ASP A 54 -13.72 -10.83 0.62
N SER A 55 -14.00 -10.26 1.79
CA SER A 55 -13.10 -10.23 2.93
C SER A 55 -12.86 -11.64 3.49
N VAL A 56 -11.76 -12.24 3.03
CA VAL A 56 -10.98 -13.38 3.54
C VAL A 56 -11.74 -14.44 4.35
N LYS A 57 -12.03 -15.58 3.71
CA LYS A 57 -11.81 -16.90 4.32
C LYS A 57 -10.58 -17.49 3.65
N GLY A 58 -9.54 -17.74 4.44
CA GLY A 58 -8.22 -18.12 3.92
C GLY A 58 -8.28 -19.39 3.08
N GLU A 59 -7.69 -19.33 1.89
CA GLU A 59 -6.95 -20.43 1.29
C GLU A 59 -6.14 -19.90 0.10
N VAL A 60 -4.87 -20.29 0.08
CA VAL A 60 -3.97 -20.08 -1.05
C VAL A 60 -4.52 -20.89 -2.22
N SER A 61 -4.97 -20.22 -3.28
CA SER A 61 -5.13 -20.89 -4.58
C SER A 61 -4.87 -19.90 -5.72
N LYS A 62 -3.74 -20.16 -6.36
CA LYS A 62 -3.34 -19.69 -7.69
C LYS A 62 -4.45 -20.05 -8.70
N PRO A 63 -5.08 -19.11 -9.39
CA PRO A 63 -5.95 -19.46 -10.50
C PRO A 63 -5.11 -19.57 -11.78
N ALA A 64 -5.13 -20.76 -12.36
CA ALA A 64 -4.70 -21.04 -13.72
C ALA A 64 -5.53 -20.20 -14.72
N LEU A 65 -4.85 -19.69 -15.76
CA LEU A 65 -5.48 -19.06 -16.91
C LEU A 65 -6.36 -20.07 -17.68
N PRO A 66 -7.52 -19.65 -18.22
CA PRO A 66 -8.09 -20.30 -19.40
C PRO A 66 -7.45 -19.74 -20.70
N PRO A 67 -7.33 -20.57 -21.74
CA PRO A 67 -6.59 -20.25 -22.97
C PRO A 67 -7.49 -19.55 -23.99
N VAL A 68 -7.03 -18.45 -24.59
CA VAL A 68 -7.62 -17.94 -25.84
C VAL A 68 -6.51 -17.41 -26.75
N THR A 69 -6.13 -18.29 -27.67
CA THR A 69 -5.93 -18.06 -29.10
C THR A 69 -4.96 -16.97 -29.55
N GLU A 70 -3.78 -17.47 -29.92
CA GLU A 70 -2.92 -16.99 -30.99
C GLU A 70 -3.73 -16.50 -32.21
N SER A 71 -3.63 -15.20 -32.51
CA SER A 71 -3.79 -14.68 -33.86
C SER A 71 -2.56 -13.83 -34.14
N ALA A 72 -1.72 -14.36 -35.01
CA ALA A 72 -0.45 -13.80 -35.41
C ALA A 72 -0.62 -12.49 -36.22
N ALA A 73 0.04 -11.44 -35.72
CA ALA A 73 1.06 -10.64 -36.40
C ALA A 73 0.66 -9.69 -37.59
N PRO A 74 1.47 -8.64 -37.91
CA PRO A 74 2.87 -8.50 -37.53
C PRO A 74 3.37 -7.13 -37.02
N ALA A 75 4.54 -7.22 -36.39
CA ALA A 75 5.63 -6.24 -36.39
C ALA A 75 5.46 -4.93 -35.59
N ALA A 76 5.97 -4.95 -34.35
CA ALA A 76 7.08 -4.07 -33.95
C ALA A 76 7.75 -4.61 -32.67
N SER A 77 8.19 -5.86 -32.69
CA SER A 77 9.28 -6.31 -31.83
C SER A 77 10.55 -6.31 -32.68
N ASP A 78 11.09 -5.11 -32.92
CA ASP A 78 12.49 -4.98 -33.26
C ASP A 78 13.29 -5.16 -31.96
N ASP A 79 13.84 -6.36 -31.88
CA ASP A 79 15.24 -6.65 -31.61
C ASP A 79 16.08 -5.52 -30.96
N THR A 80 16.71 -5.90 -29.85
CA THR A 80 18.16 -5.72 -29.66
C THR A 80 18.73 -4.34 -30.04
N ASP A 81 18.43 -3.33 -29.23
CA ASP A 81 19.35 -2.19 -29.03
C ASP A 81 19.43 -1.88 -27.54
N ASN A 82 20.12 -2.77 -26.83
CA ASN A 82 20.33 -2.72 -25.38
C ASN A 82 21.46 -1.74 -24.99
N GLY A 83 21.70 -0.70 -25.81
CA GLY A 83 22.79 0.24 -25.61
C GLY A 83 22.38 1.68 -25.34
N SER A 84 21.24 2.17 -25.89
CA SER A 84 21.04 3.63 -25.95
C SER A 84 19.59 4.12 -25.96
N ARG A 85 18.58 3.36 -25.50
CA ARG A 85 17.22 3.91 -25.36
C ARG A 85 17.15 4.84 -24.15
N LEU A 86 17.40 6.12 -24.41
CA LEU A 86 17.29 7.20 -23.43
C LEU A 86 15.85 7.70 -23.38
N PHE A 87 15.24 7.66 -22.20
CA PHE A 87 13.94 8.27 -21.93
C PHE A 87 14.15 9.48 -21.02
N GLY A 88 13.75 10.67 -21.47
CA GLY A 88 14.00 11.91 -20.74
C GLY A 88 15.48 12.25 -20.57
N GLY A 89 16.37 11.69 -21.40
CA GLY A 89 17.82 11.84 -21.28
C GLY A 89 18.49 10.83 -20.34
N TYR A 90 17.73 9.91 -19.75
CA TYR A 90 18.23 8.90 -18.83
C TYR A 90 18.04 7.47 -19.37
N GLY A 91 19.02 6.59 -19.12
CA GLY A 91 18.96 5.18 -19.51
C GLY A 91 18.25 4.29 -18.49
N GLU A 92 18.14 2.99 -18.80
CA GLU A 92 17.48 1.98 -17.97
C GLU A 92 18.00 1.95 -16.53
N ASP A 93 19.31 1.89 -16.36
CA ASP A 93 19.96 1.79 -15.05
C ASP A 93 19.61 2.97 -14.15
N TRP A 94 19.52 4.16 -14.71
CA TRP A 94 19.16 5.36 -13.96
C TRP A 94 17.73 5.28 -13.44
N TRP A 95 16.78 4.92 -14.31
CA TRP A 95 15.37 4.77 -13.93
C TRP A 95 15.19 3.67 -12.89
N ARG A 96 15.74 2.47 -13.16
CA ARG A 96 15.67 1.33 -12.25
C ARG A 96 16.29 1.65 -10.89
N SER A 97 17.47 2.26 -10.89
CA SER A 97 18.14 2.64 -9.64
C SER A 97 17.31 3.67 -8.87
N GLY A 98 16.75 4.69 -9.53
CA GLY A 98 15.90 5.69 -8.87
C GLY A 98 14.69 5.07 -8.18
N PHE A 99 13.95 4.21 -8.87
CA PHE A 99 12.81 3.49 -8.30
C PHE A 99 13.22 2.53 -7.18
N ALA A 100 14.27 1.75 -7.39
CA ALA A 100 14.75 0.77 -6.41
C ALA A 100 15.25 1.44 -5.13
N THR A 101 16.00 2.54 -5.24
CA THR A 101 16.51 3.29 -4.09
C THR A 101 15.37 3.85 -3.24
N LEU A 102 14.39 4.53 -3.86
CA LEU A 102 13.26 5.10 -3.12
C LEU A 102 12.44 4.02 -2.41
N ARG A 103 12.18 2.89 -3.07
CA ARG A 103 11.47 1.75 -2.46
C ARG A 103 12.26 1.12 -1.32
N ALA A 104 13.57 0.96 -1.49
CA ALA A 104 14.43 0.40 -0.46
C ALA A 104 14.47 1.30 0.79
N GLU A 105 14.53 2.62 0.60
CA GLU A 105 14.52 3.58 1.71
C GLU A 105 13.17 3.58 2.44
N ILE A 106 12.04 3.60 1.71
CA ILE A 106 10.70 3.45 2.30
C ILE A 106 10.62 2.17 3.12
N LYS A 107 10.99 1.04 2.53
CA LYS A 107 10.94 -0.27 3.20
C LYS A 107 11.81 -0.29 4.46
N SER A 108 13.03 0.25 4.39
CA SER A 108 13.92 0.32 5.54
C SER A 108 13.33 1.13 6.69
N LEU A 109 12.61 2.22 6.39
CA LEU A 109 11.93 3.02 7.41
C LEU A 109 10.71 2.29 7.98
N GLU A 110 9.91 1.62 7.16
CA GLU A 110 8.76 0.82 7.59
C GLU A 110 9.18 -0.34 8.51
N ASP A 111 10.24 -1.06 8.13
CA ASP A 111 10.81 -2.13 8.95
C ASP A 111 11.32 -1.58 10.29
N GLY A 112 12.02 -0.43 10.27
CA GLY A 112 12.50 0.26 11.46
C GLY A 112 11.38 0.75 12.39
N LEU A 113 10.26 1.22 11.83
CA LEU A 113 9.09 1.66 12.57
C LEU A 113 8.47 0.54 13.41
N THR A 114 8.51 -0.70 12.92
CA THR A 114 7.99 -1.86 13.66
C THR A 114 8.70 -2.01 15.01
N VAL A 115 10.04 -1.98 15.00
CA VAL A 115 10.86 -2.07 16.21
C VAL A 115 10.68 -0.85 17.11
N LYS A 116 10.66 0.36 16.54
CA LYS A 116 10.47 1.60 17.31
C LYS A 116 9.12 1.63 18.02
N ARG A 117 8.05 1.17 17.36
CA ARG A 117 6.70 1.09 17.96
C ARG A 117 6.63 0.10 19.11
N GLU A 118 7.33 -1.03 19.01
CA GLU A 118 7.44 -1.97 20.14
C GLU A 118 8.20 -1.33 21.32
N ASN A 119 9.33 -0.68 21.04
CA ASN A 119 10.09 0.04 22.07
C ASN A 119 9.28 1.16 22.73
N LEU A 120 8.45 1.88 21.96
CA LEU A 120 7.54 2.89 22.48
C LEU A 120 6.53 2.29 23.45
N ASN A 121 5.98 1.11 23.15
CA ASN A 121 5.07 0.40 24.05
C ASN A 121 5.77 0.01 25.37
N VAL A 122 7.02 -0.44 25.31
CA VAL A 122 7.83 -0.73 26.50
C VAL A 122 8.09 0.55 27.31
N ALA A 123 8.49 1.64 26.65
CA ALA A 123 8.72 2.94 27.29
C ALA A 123 7.44 3.49 27.94
N ARG A 124 6.28 3.34 27.28
CA ARG A 124 4.97 3.70 27.82
C ARG A 124 4.69 2.94 29.12
N ARG A 125 4.92 1.63 29.15
CA ARG A 125 4.73 0.81 30.37
C ARG A 125 5.65 1.27 31.51
N LYS A 126 6.94 1.48 31.23
CA LYS A 126 7.91 1.99 32.24
C LYS A 126 7.49 3.33 32.82
N ARG A 127 7.04 4.26 31.96
CA ARG A 127 6.53 5.58 32.38
C ARG A 127 5.35 5.47 33.34
N VAL A 128 4.43 4.53 33.11
CA VAL A 128 3.27 4.30 34.00
C VAL A 128 3.70 3.73 35.35
N ILE A 129 4.67 2.80 35.36
CA ILE A 129 5.09 2.08 36.57
C ILE A 129 6.02 2.92 37.44
N TYR A 130 7.08 3.48 36.87
CA TYR A 130 8.18 4.09 37.63
C TYR A 130 8.13 5.61 37.70
N GLN A 131 7.37 6.25 36.81
CA GLN A 131 7.15 7.70 36.73
C GLN A 131 8.44 8.57 36.77
N ARG A 132 9.60 8.04 36.36
CA ARG A 132 10.86 8.79 36.38
C ARG A 132 10.90 9.83 35.27
N GLY A 133 11.65 10.92 35.49
CA GLY A 133 11.87 11.94 34.47
C GLY A 133 12.49 11.37 33.19
N SER A 134 13.46 10.46 33.33
CA SER A 134 14.11 9.78 32.21
C SER A 134 13.14 8.97 31.34
N ASP A 135 12.14 8.32 31.95
CA ASP A 135 11.16 7.50 31.21
C ASP A 135 10.25 8.38 30.33
N ARG A 136 9.97 9.61 30.77
CA ARG A 136 9.22 10.59 29.96
C ARG A 136 10.04 11.04 28.76
N VAL A 137 11.32 11.34 28.97
CA VAL A 137 12.24 11.75 27.90
C VAL A 137 12.36 10.63 26.87
N SER A 138 12.69 9.40 27.28
CA SER A 138 12.80 8.26 26.35
C SER A 138 11.51 7.96 25.60
N PHE A 139 10.34 8.12 26.22
CA PHE A 139 9.06 7.98 25.54
C PHE A 139 8.84 9.06 24.47
N ASN A 140 9.13 10.33 24.82
CA ASN A 140 8.98 11.45 23.89
C ASN A 140 9.97 11.32 22.72
N ASP A 141 11.22 10.97 22.99
CA ASP A 141 12.25 10.79 21.97
C ASP A 141 11.86 9.72 20.95
N LEU A 142 11.43 8.54 21.41
CA LEU A 142 10.94 7.46 20.55
C LEU A 142 9.71 7.89 19.74
N ASN A 143 8.79 8.62 20.36
CA ASN A 143 7.59 9.10 19.69
C ASN A 143 7.92 10.12 18.61
N ASP A 144 8.90 11.00 18.85
CA ASP A 144 9.34 11.98 17.87
C ASP A 144 10.17 11.36 16.74
N GLU A 145 10.96 10.33 17.03
CA GLU A 145 11.61 9.51 15.99
C GLU A 145 10.58 8.83 15.08
N ILE A 146 9.54 8.21 15.64
CA ILE A 146 8.48 7.57 14.86
C ILE A 146 7.80 8.59 13.93
N LYS A 147 7.45 9.78 14.45
CA LYS A 147 6.85 10.84 13.64
C LYS A 147 7.76 11.31 12.50
N ARG A 148 9.07 11.42 12.76
CA ARG A 148 10.05 11.80 11.73
C ARG A 148 10.13 10.75 10.63
N ASP A 149 10.19 9.48 10.99
CA ASP A 149 10.22 8.37 10.03
C ASP A 149 8.93 8.32 9.21
N GLU A 150 7.76 8.47 9.85
CA GLU A 150 6.46 8.51 9.18
C GLU A 150 6.37 9.68 8.18
N ALA A 151 6.81 10.88 8.57
CA ALA A 151 6.90 12.02 7.67
C ALA A 151 7.86 11.77 6.50
N LYS A 152 8.98 11.08 6.76
CA LYS A 152 9.96 10.76 5.73
C LYS A 152 9.43 9.74 4.72
N ILE A 153 8.68 8.73 5.18
CA ILE A 153 8.00 7.77 4.29
C ILE A 153 7.05 8.50 3.34
N ILE A 154 6.24 9.44 3.87
CA ILE A 154 5.33 10.24 3.04
C ILE A 154 6.11 11.05 1.99
N GLU A 155 7.19 11.73 2.38
CA GLU A 155 8.05 12.48 1.45
C GLU A 155 8.64 11.57 0.34
N LEU A 156 9.08 10.37 0.69
CA LEU A 156 9.65 9.41 -0.26
C LEU A 156 8.58 8.83 -1.18
N GLN A 157 7.37 8.59 -0.68
CA GLN A 157 6.23 8.17 -1.48
C GLN A 157 5.84 9.25 -2.49
N GLU A 158 5.83 10.52 -2.09
CA GLU A 158 5.61 11.65 -3.00
C GLU A 158 6.68 11.72 -4.09
N LYS A 159 7.95 11.54 -3.73
CA LYS A 159 9.06 11.47 -4.71
C LYS A 159 8.91 10.29 -5.66
N LEU A 160 8.52 9.13 -5.15
CA LEU A 160 8.29 7.93 -5.97
C LEU A 160 7.16 8.16 -6.97
N ASN A 161 6.07 8.79 -6.53
CA ASN A 161 4.95 9.15 -7.39
C ASN A 161 5.35 10.20 -8.43
N ALA A 162 6.13 11.21 -8.04
CA ALA A 162 6.65 12.21 -8.97
C ALA A 162 7.55 11.57 -10.05
N LEU A 163 8.42 10.64 -9.65
CA LEU A 163 9.28 9.88 -10.55
C LEU A 163 8.45 9.02 -11.51
N ASP A 164 7.37 8.37 -11.04
CA ASP A 164 6.48 7.61 -11.92
C ASP A 164 5.72 8.50 -12.91
N VAL A 165 5.26 9.67 -12.48
CA VAL A 165 4.63 10.65 -13.38
C VAL A 165 5.61 11.12 -14.46
N GLU A 166 6.87 11.35 -14.10
CA GLU A 166 7.92 11.73 -15.05
C GLU A 166 8.22 10.58 -16.03
N ALA A 167 8.42 9.37 -15.51
CA ALA A 167 8.62 8.16 -16.29
C ALA A 167 7.45 7.92 -17.28
N ALA A 168 6.21 8.16 -16.84
CA ALA A 168 5.02 8.11 -17.67
C ALA A 168 5.03 9.17 -18.77
N ARG A 169 5.41 10.41 -18.44
CA ARG A 169 5.48 11.52 -19.39
C ARG A 169 6.48 11.23 -20.50
N VAL A 170 7.62 10.63 -20.18
CA VAL A 170 8.68 10.35 -21.18
C VAL A 170 8.55 8.98 -21.83
N GLY A 171 7.56 8.16 -21.44
CA GLY A 171 7.28 6.86 -22.09
C GLY A 171 8.17 5.71 -21.62
N VAL A 172 8.75 5.78 -20.41
CA VAL A 172 9.57 4.70 -19.84
C VAL A 172 8.75 3.40 -19.73
N PRO A 173 9.24 2.24 -20.18
CA PRO A 173 8.54 0.96 -20.03
C PRO A 173 8.20 0.63 -18.58
N LEU A 174 7.02 0.04 -18.33
CA LEU A 174 6.61 -0.35 -16.98
C LEU A 174 7.61 -1.29 -16.29
N GLY A 175 8.27 -2.18 -17.05
CA GLY A 175 9.26 -3.12 -16.51
C GLY A 175 10.51 -2.44 -15.93
N TRP A 176 10.78 -1.17 -16.27
CA TRP A 176 11.87 -0.38 -15.69
C TRP A 176 11.46 0.34 -14.41
N ARG A 177 10.15 0.42 -14.15
CA ARG A 177 9.56 1.07 -12.99
C ARG A 177 9.17 0.11 -11.89
N GLN A 178 9.35 -1.20 -12.05
CA GLN A 178 9.01 -2.22 -11.04
C GLN A 178 10.11 -2.40 -9.99
#